data_AF-X1VZ70-F1
#
_entry.id   AF-X1VZ70-F1
#
_cell.length_a   1.000
_cell.length_b   1.000
_cell.length_c   1.000
_cell.angle_alpha   90.00
_cell.angle_beta   90.00
_cell.angle_gamma   90.00
#
_symmetry.space_group_name_H-M   'P 1'
#
loop_
_entity.id
_entity.type
_entity.pdbx_description
1 polymer ?
#
loop_
_entity_poly.entity_id
_entity_poly.type
_entity_poly.pdbx_seq_one_letter_code
_entity_poly.pdbx_strand_id
1 'polypeptide(L)' 'MEEGLDAVEQGERPWADLVGDFYHHFKKDLEAAEQKMKDIKKEGWKASSLKCEKCGGKMVLKFGRYGEFLA' A
#
# COMPACT_ATOMS: atom_id res chain seq x y z
N MET A 1 -0.65 -19.02 -1.76
CA MET A 1 -1.17 -18.61 -0.44
C MET A 1 -2.51 -19.25 -0.21
N GLU A 2 -3.51 -19.01 -1.06
CA GLU A 2 -4.82 -19.69 -1.02
C GLU A 2 -4.72 -21.22 -0.90
N GLU A 3 -4.02 -21.89 -1.82
CA GLU A 3 -3.80 -23.35 -1.76
C GLU A 3 -3.15 -23.83 -0.45
N GLY A 4 -2.33 -22.97 0.17
CA GLY A 4 -1.73 -23.27 1.46
C GLY A 4 -2.72 -23.15 2.62
N LEU A 5 -3.68 -22.22 2.54
CA LEU A 5 -4.75 -22.07 3.52
C LEU A 5 -5.72 -23.25 3.46
N ASP A 6 -6.01 -23.75 2.26
CA ASP A 6 -6.82 -24.95 2.06
C ASP A 6 -6.16 -26.19 2.69
N ALA A 7 -4.84 -26.35 2.52
CA ALA A 7 -4.08 -27.43 3.14
C ALA A 7 -4.05 -27.35 4.69
N VAL A 8 -4.11 -26.13 5.24
CA VAL A 8 -4.23 -25.92 6.69
C VAL A 8 -5.64 -26.32 7.17
N GLU A 9 -6.68 -25.95 6.45
CA GLU A 9 -8.07 -26.34 6.75
C GLU A 9 -8.23 -27.87 6.75
N GLN A 10 -7.60 -28.54 5.80
CA GLN A 10 -7.60 -30.00 5.67
C GLN A 10 -6.68 -30.72 6.68
N GLY A 11 -5.90 -29.97 7.47
CA GLY A 11 -4.97 -30.52 8.46
C GLY A 11 -3.70 -31.13 7.87
N GLU A 12 -3.43 -30.91 6.59
CA GLU A 12 -2.27 -31.42 5.86
C GLU A 12 -1.00 -30.59 6.14
N ARG A 13 -1.18 -29.37 6.65
CA ARG A 13 -0.08 -28.45 6.94
C ARG A 13 -0.31 -27.65 8.23
N PRO A 14 0.73 -27.45 9.07
CA PRO A 14 0.67 -26.51 10.19
C PRO A 14 0.55 -25.06 9.70
N TRP A 15 -0.41 -24.31 10.24
CA TRP A 15 -0.64 -22.91 9.89
C TRP A 15 0.57 -22.01 10.17
N ALA A 16 1.32 -22.30 11.25
CA ALA A 16 2.47 -21.51 11.67
C ALA A 16 3.57 -21.52 10.61
N ASP A 17 3.77 -22.66 9.93
CA ASP A 17 4.77 -22.79 8.86
C ASP A 17 4.35 -21.99 7.63
N LEU A 18 3.06 -22.03 7.26
CA LEU A 18 2.53 -21.25 6.13
C LEU A 18 2.70 -19.74 6.35
N VAL A 19 2.33 -19.25 7.53
CA VAL A 19 2.45 -17.83 7.88
C VAL A 19 3.92 -17.42 7.99
N GLY A 20 4.78 -18.29 8.54
CA GLY A 20 6.22 -18.06 8.62
C GLY A 20 6.86 -17.88 7.23
N ASP A 21 6.55 -18.77 6.29
CA ASP A 21 7.03 -18.70 4.91
C ASP A 21 6.55 -17.42 4.22
N PHE A 22 5.25 -17.12 4.33
CA PHE A 22 4.70 -15.89 3.77
C PHE A 22 5.40 -14.66 4.34
N TYR A 23 5.56 -14.59 5.66
CA TYR A 23 6.15 -13.45 6.34
C TYR A 23 7.62 -13.25 5.96
N HIS A 24 8.38 -14.34 5.76
CA HIS A 24 9.78 -14.25 5.33
C HIS A 24 9.93 -13.54 3.98
N HIS A 25 9.05 -13.86 3.02
CA HIS A 25 9.02 -13.18 1.72
C HIS A 25 8.48 -11.76 1.84
N PHE A 26 7.32 -11.60 2.49
CA PHE A 26 6.66 -10.31 2.66
C PHE A 26 7.54 -9.28 3.36
N LYS A 27 8.34 -9.69 4.35
CA LYS A 27 9.25 -8.78 5.06
C LYS A 27 10.25 -8.11 4.13
N LYS A 28 10.79 -8.83 3.14
CA LYS A 28 11.74 -8.27 2.16
C LYS A 28 11.05 -7.23 1.28
N ASP A 29 9.82 -7.53 0.86
CA ASP A 29 9.02 -6.61 0.06
C ASP A 29 8.65 -5.36 0.88
N LEU A 30 8.32 -5.54 2.17
CA LEU A 30 8.02 -4.45 3.09
C LEU A 30 9.23 -3.52 3.30
N GLU A 31 10.41 -4.08 3.55
CA GLU A 31 11.65 -3.29 3.70
C GLU A 31 11.99 -2.52 2.41
N ALA A 32 11.81 -3.15 1.25
CA ALA A 32 12.00 -2.48 -0.04
C ALA A 32 10.97 -1.36 -0.26
N ALA A 33 9.73 -1.59 0.16
CA ALA A 33 8.64 -0.64 0.06
C ALA A 33 8.86 0.57 0.98
N GLU A 34 9.30 0.38 2.23
CA GLU A 34 9.61 1.48 3.14
C GLU A 34 10.67 2.45 2.59
N GLN A 35 11.64 1.94 1.84
CA GLN A 35 12.70 2.76 1.26
C GLN A 35 12.31 3.44 -0.07
N LYS A 36 11.43 2.80 -0.86
CA LYS A 36 11.14 3.21 -2.24
C LYS A 36 9.74 3.79 -2.45
N MET A 37 8.80 3.53 -1.53
CA MET A 37 7.45 4.06 -1.65
C MET A 37 7.44 5.56 -1.41
N LYS A 38 6.76 6.26 -2.31
CA LYS A 38 6.48 7.68 -2.19
C LYS A 38 5.60 7.92 -0.97
N ASP A 39 5.83 9.02 -0.27
CA ASP A 39 4.99 9.45 0.84
C ASP A 39 3.70 10.03 0.24
N ILE A 40 2.76 9.16 -0.08
CA ILE A 40 1.48 9.52 -0.72
C ILE A 40 0.72 10.57 0.09
N LYS A 41 0.88 10.60 1.42
CA LYS A 41 0.25 11.63 2.27
C LYS A 41 0.86 13.01 2.00
N LYS A 42 2.17 13.09 1.80
CA LYS A 42 2.85 14.35 1.43
C LYS A 42 2.68 14.69 -0.05
N GLU A 43 2.99 13.75 -0.92
CA GLU A 43 3.11 13.93 -2.38
C GLU A 43 1.75 13.94 -3.10
N GLY A 44 0.70 13.42 -2.46
CA GLY A 44 -0.61 13.23 -3.08
C GLY A 44 -0.67 11.97 -3.94
N TRP A 45 -1.89 11.47 -4.14
CA TRP A 45 -2.17 10.23 -4.83
C TRP A 45 -2.00 10.34 -6.36
N LYS A 46 -2.56 11.40 -6.95
CA LYS A 46 -2.55 11.59 -8.41
C LYS A 46 -2.38 13.07 -8.74
N ALA A 47 -1.49 13.36 -9.69
CA ALA A 47 -1.36 14.69 -10.25
C ALA A 47 -2.62 15.07 -11.04
N SER A 48 -3.18 16.23 -10.73
CA SER A 48 -4.27 16.84 -11.49
C SER A 48 -3.71 17.64 -12.66
N SER A 49 -4.50 17.78 -13.72
CA SER A 49 -4.24 18.77 -14.78
C SER A 49 -4.56 20.21 -14.34
N LEU A 50 -5.24 20.37 -13.19
CA LEU A 50 -5.63 21.66 -12.63
C LEU A 50 -4.43 22.37 -11.98
N LYS A 51 -4.28 23.66 -12.28
CA LYS A 51 -3.33 24.55 -11.60
C LYS A 51 -4.06 25.36 -10.53
N CYS A 52 -3.42 25.54 -9.39
CA CYS A 52 -3.93 26.39 -8.33
C CYS A 52 -3.99 27.85 -8.81
N GLU A 53 -5.15 28.49 -8.69
CA GLU A 53 -5.33 29.87 -9.14
C GLU A 53 -4.59 30.89 -8.25
N LYS A 54 -4.24 30.50 -7.02
CA LYS A 54 -3.57 31.38 -6.05
C LYS A 54 -2.05 31.41 -6.19
N CYS A 55 -1.44 30.27 -6.54
CA CYS A 55 0.02 30.14 -6.60
C CYS A 55 0.55 29.56 -7.93
N GLY A 56 -0.32 29.15 -8.84
CA GLY A 56 0.05 28.58 -10.14
C GLY A 56 0.61 27.15 -10.10
N GLY A 57 0.76 26.55 -8.91
CA GLY A 57 1.26 25.19 -8.73
C GLY A 57 0.31 24.12 -9.29
N LYS A 58 0.83 22.93 -9.61
CA LYS A 58 0.00 21.78 -10.01
C LYS A 58 -0.69 21.21 -8.78
N MET A 59 -1.99 21.02 -8.85
CA MET A 59 -2.75 20.41 -7.77
C MET A 59 -2.62 18.89 -7.79
N VAL A 60 -2.73 18.26 -6.64
CA VAL A 60 -2.71 16.80 -6.47
C VAL A 60 -3.94 16.34 -5.68
N LEU A 61 -4.42 15.14 -5.96
CA LEU A 61 -5.50 14.51 -5.20
C LEU A 61 -4.96 14.00 -3.86
N LYS A 62 -5.54 14.47 -2.75
CA LYS A 62 -5.21 14.06 -1.38
C LYS A 62 -6.44 13.51 -0.68
N PHE A 63 -6.23 12.64 0.31
CA PHE A 63 -7.29 12.08 1.14
C PHE A 63 -7.23 12.68 2.55
N GLY A 64 -8.32 13.30 2.96
CA GLY A 64 -8.51 13.86 4.29
C GLY A 64 -9.62 13.12 5.04
N ARG A 65 -9.95 13.63 6.23
CA ARG A 65 -11.01 13.04 7.08
C ARG A 65 -12.37 12.93 6.38
N TYR A 66 -12.67 13.85 5.46
CA TYR A 66 -13.97 13.95 4.78
C TYR A 66 -13.96 13.40 3.35
N GLY A 67 -12.89 12.68 2.97
CA GLY A 67 -12.74 12.13 1.63
C GLY A 67 -11.65 12.83 0.81
N GLU A 68 -11.76 12.70 -0.51
CA GLU A 68 -10.76 13.20 -1.45
C GLU A 68 -10.91 14.71 -1.74
N PHE A 69 -9.79 15.40 -1.91
CA PHE A 69 -9.75 16.81 -2.25
C PHE A 69 -8.51 17.15 -3.08
N LEU A 70 -8.59 18.25 -3.84
CA LEU A 70 -7.44 18.79 -4.57
C LEU A 70 -6.70 19.80 -3.69
N ALA A 71 -5.38 19.67 -3.64
CA ALA A 71 -4.48 20.58 -2.94
C ALA A 71 -3.29 20.97 -3.81
#